data_AF-A0A175RA60-F1
#
_entry.id   AF-A0A175RA60-F1
#
_cell.length_a   1.000
_cell.length_b   1.000
_cell.length_c   1.000
_cell.angle_alpha   90.00
_cell.angle_beta   90.00
_cell.angle_gamma   90.00
#
_symmetry.space_group_name_H-M   'P 1'
#
loop_
_entity.id
_entity.type
_entity.pdbx_description
1 polymer ?
#
loop_
_entity_poly.entity_id
_entity_poly.type
_entity_poly.pdbx_seq_one_letter_code
_entity_poly.pdbx_strand_id
1 'polypeptide(L)'
;MPRIEFHFANGHTRVEVDATLLSTGQLNLCLLQLPSSHEAIATDASRPIAVTALRDLLSGGATHAQPALPQLVPGAAPVLIVAPEYAFGSSDWPAIDAMVRGAARPIILLAGFGVTSAQAVLDWSGAAEDGGTERRLSWDQDANPVSNAMRVNGGWCWIHEPGGDTHCIVYLKNVLQQAIEAVQLPDLQMGEIILHLSCGDLDLFPLICADLIKPAAQHPGSPQARIRDILGAVAADRPALVVGSLLQFGFNVNWEIAVNALLNTVLIGRRAAVALCNIAHDRPRPNEQEDKWRSLTGVFAPFGELPKGQPDLPAARALNAQGIAGAVVRHTHGCATAGMVGWPPYDPVNGVLVWRGNMYCPITANGLAFPIAPVPAAAACEIARFLRRHPPGDGMAPRLREGILMIDGQLKGGNSPSPDIVLVTTLDGVTADAKRNPDALSEAEVTSALKAGLHALATVRSIDGISWQDSDNMTGQLRLQAQERHLLVWRSPNESPLSMQRHLAAWKLRGGTHPDLVVLGATPLGELSDGEIPEDRRDDISLAPPADTALAAGGSLAATAGDITETRPLRRVAGLGISHVTSVYADYVEDEDEARVAALMASIGAFFQ
;
A
#
# COMPACT_ATOMS: atom_id res chain seq x y z
N MET A 1 -21.96 29.93 10.82
CA MET A 1 -21.27 29.28 11.94
C MET A 1 -21.71 27.83 11.99
N PRO A 2 -20.85 26.84 11.72
CA PRO A 2 -21.11 25.52 12.28
C PRO A 2 -21.16 25.72 13.79
N ARG A 3 -22.32 25.55 14.40
CA ARG A 3 -22.46 25.76 15.83
C ARG A 3 -21.68 24.65 16.52
N ILE A 4 -20.63 25.02 17.25
CA ILE A 4 -19.85 24.08 18.04
C ILE A 4 -20.15 24.29 19.53
N GLU A 5 -20.58 23.24 20.21
CA GLU A 5 -20.85 23.26 21.66
C GLU A 5 -19.94 22.28 22.40
N PHE A 6 -19.34 22.76 23.50
CA PHE A 6 -18.42 21.99 24.33
C PHE A 6 -19.13 21.51 25.59
N HIS A 7 -19.04 20.21 25.86
CA HIS A 7 -19.51 19.57 27.08
C HIS A 7 -18.35 18.83 27.74
N PHE A 8 -17.78 19.44 28.78
CA PHE A 8 -16.72 18.85 29.58
C PHE A 8 -17.32 17.82 30.56
N ALA A 9 -16.76 16.62 30.55
CA ALA A 9 -17.17 15.53 31.43
C ALA A 9 -15.94 14.80 32.00
N ASN A 10 -16.18 13.91 32.96
CA ASN A 10 -15.08 13.11 33.51
C ASN A 10 -14.53 12.17 32.41
N GLY A 11 -13.22 12.28 32.15
CA GLY A 11 -12.48 11.44 31.19
C GLY A 11 -12.71 11.74 29.71
N HIS A 12 -13.63 12.64 29.33
CA HIS A 12 -13.86 13.04 27.94
C HIS A 12 -14.48 14.42 27.80
N THR A 13 -14.30 15.03 26.62
CA THR A 13 -15.03 16.23 26.20
C THR A 13 -15.81 15.91 24.95
N ARG A 14 -17.14 16.06 25.02
CA ARG A 14 -17.99 16.00 23.84
C ARG A 14 -18.05 17.38 23.19
N VAL A 15 -17.78 17.41 21.90
CA VAL A 15 -17.92 18.58 21.07
C VAL A 15 -19.02 18.28 20.06
N GLU A 16 -20.17 18.92 20.21
CA GLU A 16 -21.22 18.85 19.21
C GLU A 16 -20.85 19.72 18.02
N VAL A 17 -20.91 19.16 16.82
CA VAL A 17 -20.58 19.86 15.58
C VAL A 17 -21.82 19.80 14.69
N ASP A 18 -22.44 20.95 14.44
CA ASP A 18 -23.56 21.07 13.50
C ASP A 18 -23.06 20.97 12.04
N ALA A 19 -22.58 19.78 11.67
CA ALA A 19 -22.08 19.44 10.36
C ALA A 19 -22.45 17.99 10.00
N THR A 20 -22.71 17.76 8.71
CA THR A 20 -22.89 16.43 8.11
C THR A 20 -21.59 16.08 7.39
N LEU A 21 -20.98 14.94 7.71
CA LEU A 21 -19.70 14.53 7.13
C LEU A 21 -19.83 13.45 6.04
N LEU A 22 -20.93 12.69 6.07
CA LEU A 22 -21.17 11.60 5.14
C LEU A 22 -21.83 12.14 3.86
N SER A 23 -21.25 11.80 2.72
CA SER A 23 -21.86 11.99 1.42
C SER A 23 -22.39 10.64 0.93
N THR A 24 -23.68 10.53 0.65
CA THR A 24 -24.33 9.25 0.27
C THR A 24 -24.06 8.11 1.27
N GLY A 25 -23.98 8.44 2.56
CA GLY A 25 -23.68 7.48 3.62
C GLY A 25 -22.23 7.04 3.72
N GLN A 26 -21.31 7.68 2.99
CA GLN A 26 -19.87 7.35 2.98
C GLN A 26 -19.03 8.56 3.37
N LEU A 27 -17.88 8.34 4.00
CA LEU A 27 -16.95 9.39 4.40
C LEU A 27 -15.78 9.48 3.40
N ASN A 28 -15.48 10.66 2.89
CA ASN A 28 -14.21 10.86 2.17
C ASN A 28 -13.07 10.96 3.16
N LEU A 29 -12.08 10.09 3.01
CA LEU A 29 -10.90 10.01 3.87
C LEU A 29 -9.64 10.23 3.04
N CYS A 30 -8.74 11.10 3.51
CA CYS A 30 -7.39 11.26 3.00
C CYS A 30 -6.38 11.00 4.13
N LEU A 31 -5.51 10.01 3.93
CA LEU A 31 -4.46 9.61 4.86
C LEU A 31 -3.11 10.13 4.34
N LEU A 32 -2.41 10.92 5.17
CA LEU A 32 -1.10 11.48 4.86
C LEU A 32 -0.02 10.67 5.57
N GLN A 33 0.57 9.68 4.90
CA GLN A 33 1.72 8.96 5.44
C GLN A 33 2.98 9.82 5.27
N LEU A 34 3.46 10.42 6.37
CA LEU A 34 4.52 11.42 6.37
C LEU A 34 5.81 10.91 7.03
N PRO A 35 6.99 11.37 6.59
CA PRO A 35 8.25 10.99 7.23
C PRO A 35 8.36 11.55 8.65
N SER A 36 9.01 10.79 9.54
CA SER A 36 9.31 11.21 10.92
C SER A 36 10.78 11.56 11.12
N SER A 37 11.09 12.47 12.04
CA SER A 37 12.47 12.78 12.47
C SER A 37 12.55 12.88 13.99
N HIS A 38 13.39 12.07 14.63
CA HIS A 38 13.54 12.07 16.09
C HIS A 38 14.12 13.39 16.61
N GLU A 39 15.14 13.95 15.96
CA GLU A 39 15.74 15.24 16.34
C GLU A 39 14.70 16.35 16.32
N ALA A 40 13.92 16.38 15.23
CA ALA A 40 12.94 17.40 15.02
C ALA A 40 11.72 17.21 15.96
N ILE A 41 11.45 15.97 16.43
CA ILE A 41 10.46 15.68 17.49
C ILE A 41 10.96 16.22 18.83
N ALA A 42 12.22 15.95 19.19
CA ALA A 42 12.83 16.34 20.46
C ALA A 42 12.82 17.86 20.68
N THR A 43 12.95 18.61 19.59
CA THR A 43 13.14 20.06 19.56
C THR A 43 11.87 20.83 19.16
N ASP A 44 10.76 20.13 18.92
CA ASP A 44 9.52 20.73 18.40
C ASP A 44 9.74 21.58 17.13
N ALA A 45 10.73 21.20 16.32
CA ALA A 45 11.07 21.93 15.11
C ALA A 45 9.95 21.83 14.06
N SER A 46 9.97 22.73 13.08
CA SER A 46 9.10 22.65 11.90
C SER A 46 9.28 21.32 11.12
N ARG A 47 8.27 20.94 10.32
CA ARG A 47 8.32 19.83 9.35
C ARG A 47 8.08 20.34 7.93
N PRO A 48 9.10 20.94 7.26
CA PRO A 48 8.89 21.62 5.98
C PRO A 48 8.33 20.72 4.87
N ILE A 49 8.72 19.44 4.82
CA ILE A 49 8.18 18.48 3.84
C ILE A 49 6.69 18.22 4.09
N ALA A 50 6.29 18.03 5.35
CA ALA A 50 4.89 17.82 5.72
C ALA A 50 4.05 19.07 5.45
N VAL A 51 4.55 20.25 5.82
CA VAL A 51 3.89 21.53 5.54
C VAL A 51 3.73 21.76 4.04
N THR A 52 4.76 21.43 3.25
CA THR A 52 4.70 21.58 1.78
C THR A 52 3.73 20.58 1.16
N ALA A 53 3.70 19.32 1.62
CA ALA A 53 2.73 18.33 1.16
C ALA A 53 1.29 18.76 1.47
N LEU A 54 1.03 19.31 2.67
CA LEU A 54 -0.28 19.83 3.04
C LEU A 54 -0.65 21.10 2.23
N ARG A 55 0.33 21.94 1.90
CA ARG A 55 0.16 23.10 1.03
C ARG A 55 -0.27 22.70 -0.37
N ASP A 56 0.47 21.77 -0.99
CA ASP A 56 0.11 21.25 -2.31
C ASP A 56 -1.28 20.61 -2.28
N LEU A 57 -1.63 19.93 -1.18
CA LEU A 57 -2.94 19.30 -0.99
C LEU A 57 -4.09 20.32 -0.94
N LEU A 58 -3.97 21.34 -0.10
CA LEU A 58 -5.08 22.23 0.27
C LEU A 58 -5.13 23.55 -0.51
N SER A 59 -3.98 24.12 -0.85
CA SER A 59 -3.87 25.47 -1.42
C SER A 59 -3.22 25.48 -2.80
N GLY A 60 -2.44 24.45 -3.14
CA GLY A 60 -1.49 24.50 -4.24
C GLY A 60 -0.20 25.24 -3.84
N GLY A 61 0.85 25.04 -4.62
CA GLY A 61 2.19 25.54 -4.38
C GLY A 61 3.03 25.55 -5.66
N ALA A 62 4.36 25.49 -5.48
CA ALA A 62 5.31 25.50 -6.59
C ALA A 62 5.17 24.24 -7.47
N THR A 63 4.82 23.10 -6.87
CA THR A 63 4.69 21.82 -7.57
C THR A 63 3.29 21.63 -8.15
N HIS A 64 2.25 22.06 -7.44
CA HIS A 64 0.86 22.00 -7.89
C HIS A 64 0.25 23.40 -7.99
N ALA A 65 0.01 23.91 -9.20
CA ALA A 65 -0.54 25.27 -9.37
C ALA A 65 -1.95 25.47 -8.78
N GLN A 66 -2.66 24.38 -8.48
CA GLN A 66 -3.97 24.34 -7.84
C GLN A 66 -3.95 23.27 -6.74
N PRO A 67 -4.85 23.32 -5.74
CA PRO A 67 -4.95 22.27 -4.73
C PRO A 67 -5.04 20.87 -5.35
N ALA A 68 -4.27 19.93 -4.81
CA ALA A 68 -4.28 18.53 -5.24
C ALA A 68 -5.48 17.73 -4.67
N LEU A 69 -6.09 18.18 -3.56
CA LEU A 69 -7.18 17.45 -2.91
C LEU A 69 -8.39 17.17 -3.83
N PRO A 70 -8.88 18.10 -4.67
CA PRO A 70 -9.97 17.82 -5.62
C PRO A 70 -9.63 16.76 -6.67
N GLN A 71 -8.34 16.55 -6.97
CA GLN A 71 -7.91 15.48 -7.88
C GLN A 71 -7.89 14.13 -7.16
N LEU A 72 -7.55 14.09 -5.86
CA LEU A 72 -7.57 12.87 -5.03
C LEU A 72 -8.97 12.49 -4.53
N VAL A 73 -9.81 13.48 -4.27
CA VAL A 73 -11.19 13.31 -3.82
C VAL A 73 -12.08 14.25 -4.64
N PRO A 74 -12.57 13.81 -5.81
CA PRO A 74 -13.42 14.64 -6.65
C PRO A 74 -14.69 15.11 -5.94
N GLY A 75 -15.17 16.30 -6.32
CA GLY A 75 -16.38 16.92 -5.77
C GLY A 75 -16.13 17.82 -4.56
N ALA A 76 -17.22 18.32 -3.97
CA ALA A 76 -17.20 19.33 -2.91
C ALA A 76 -17.60 18.79 -1.51
N ALA A 77 -17.84 17.48 -1.39
CA ALA A 77 -18.25 16.86 -0.13
C ALA A 77 -17.21 17.06 0.99
N PRO A 78 -17.58 16.97 2.27
CA PRO A 78 -16.62 17.02 3.37
C PRO A 78 -15.52 15.96 3.24
N VAL A 79 -14.32 16.28 3.73
CA VAL A 79 -13.18 15.36 3.77
C VAL A 79 -12.57 15.32 5.17
N LEU A 80 -12.37 14.11 5.68
CA LEU A 80 -11.51 13.87 6.83
C LEU A 80 -10.07 13.65 6.34
N ILE A 81 -9.15 14.50 6.78
CA ILE A 81 -7.72 14.39 6.51
C ILE A 81 -7.03 13.98 7.81
N VAL A 82 -6.20 12.94 7.76
CA VAL A 82 -5.48 12.43 8.93
C VAL A 82 -4.00 12.43 8.62
N ALA A 83 -3.22 13.04 9.52
CA ALA A 83 -1.77 12.98 9.52
C ALA A 83 -1.26 12.21 10.76
N PRO A 84 -0.02 11.69 10.73
CA PRO A 84 0.49 10.81 11.78
C PRO A 84 0.78 11.57 13.07
N GLU A 85 1.19 10.83 14.11
CA GLU A 85 1.72 11.43 15.32
C GLU A 85 3.02 12.19 15.00
N TYR A 86 3.20 13.39 15.57
CA TYR A 86 4.34 14.28 15.31
C TYR A 86 4.56 14.71 13.85
N ALA A 87 3.48 14.76 13.06
CA ALA A 87 3.52 15.20 11.67
C ALA A 87 4.02 16.63 11.48
N PHE A 88 3.84 17.48 12.49
CA PHE A 88 4.16 18.90 12.48
C PHE A 88 4.77 19.35 13.80
N GLY A 89 5.55 20.44 13.80
CA GLY A 89 5.96 21.13 15.04
C GLY A 89 4.99 22.27 15.39
N SER A 90 5.01 22.75 16.64
CA SER A 90 4.16 23.88 17.07
C SER A 90 4.27 25.12 16.18
N SER A 91 5.48 25.40 15.71
CA SER A 91 5.78 26.51 14.79
C SER A 91 5.12 26.40 13.40
N ASP A 92 4.65 25.22 13.00
CA ASP A 92 3.96 25.02 11.71
C ASP A 92 2.49 25.47 11.74
N TRP A 93 1.91 25.62 12.94
CA TRP A 93 0.49 25.91 13.12
C TRP A 93 -0.02 27.11 12.28
N PRO A 94 0.65 28.28 12.24
CA PRO A 94 0.13 29.43 11.48
C PRO A 94 0.04 29.15 9.98
N ALA A 95 1.00 28.40 9.44
CA ALA A 95 0.99 28.03 8.02
C ALA A 95 -0.15 27.04 7.74
N ILE A 96 -0.35 26.05 8.62
CA ILE A 96 -1.42 25.05 8.49
C ILE A 96 -2.79 25.71 8.59
N ASP A 97 -2.98 26.57 9.59
CA ASP A 97 -4.22 27.31 9.81
C ASP A 97 -4.62 28.15 8.59
N ALA A 98 -3.67 28.87 7.99
CA ALA A 98 -3.92 29.62 6.77
C ALA A 98 -4.34 28.73 5.59
N MET A 99 -3.74 27.55 5.45
CA MET A 99 -4.09 26.57 4.40
C MET A 99 -5.48 25.97 4.62
N VAL A 100 -5.85 25.67 5.86
CA VAL A 100 -7.16 25.16 6.23
C VAL A 100 -8.25 26.21 5.98
N ARG A 101 -8.05 27.45 6.46
CA ARG A 101 -9.01 28.55 6.23
C ARG A 101 -9.20 28.90 4.75
N GLY A 102 -8.16 28.70 3.94
CA GLY A 102 -8.21 28.92 2.50
C GLY A 102 -8.83 27.78 1.70
N ALA A 103 -9.22 26.67 2.35
CA ALA A 103 -9.77 25.52 1.64
C ALA A 103 -11.17 25.83 1.08
N ALA A 104 -11.44 25.34 -0.14
CA ALA A 104 -12.70 25.60 -0.84
C ALA A 104 -13.80 24.54 -0.55
N ARG A 105 -13.59 23.64 0.41
CA ARG A 105 -14.53 22.57 0.79
C ARG A 105 -14.49 22.32 2.30
N PRO A 106 -15.54 21.72 2.89
CA PRO A 106 -15.52 21.37 4.30
C PRO A 106 -14.43 20.35 4.61
N ILE A 107 -13.67 20.59 5.68
CA ILE A 107 -12.54 19.75 6.08
C ILE A 107 -12.56 19.54 7.58
N ILE A 108 -12.33 18.29 7.98
CA ILE A 108 -11.79 17.99 9.31
C ILE A 108 -10.33 17.55 9.10
N LEU A 109 -9.39 18.24 9.71
CA LEU A 109 -7.97 17.87 9.69
C LEU A 109 -7.56 17.44 11.09
N LEU A 110 -7.15 16.18 11.22
CA LEU A 110 -6.53 15.61 12.41
C LEU A 110 -5.03 15.51 12.18
N ALA A 111 -4.25 16.28 12.94
CA ALA A 111 -2.80 16.30 12.78
C ALA A 111 -2.09 16.21 14.12
N GLY A 112 -1.20 15.23 14.27
CA GLY A 112 -0.30 15.18 15.41
C GLY A 112 0.70 16.34 15.40
N PHE A 113 0.85 17.02 16.53
CA PHE A 113 1.90 18.02 16.72
C PHE A 113 3.06 17.45 17.52
N GLY A 114 4.17 18.19 17.54
CA GLY A 114 5.43 17.86 18.18
C GLY A 114 5.33 17.66 19.70
N VAL A 115 6.47 17.46 20.34
CA VAL A 115 6.53 17.54 21.80
C VAL A 115 6.64 19.01 22.21
N THR A 116 5.48 19.62 22.45
CA THR A 116 5.34 21.07 22.61
C THR A 116 5.27 21.46 24.09
N SER A 117 5.80 22.63 24.44
CA SER A 117 5.61 23.19 25.78
C SER A 117 4.13 23.38 26.09
N ALA A 118 3.68 22.89 27.25
CA ALA A 118 2.31 23.08 27.70
C ALA A 118 1.95 24.57 27.80
N GLN A 119 2.88 25.43 28.27
CA GLN A 119 2.66 26.88 28.31
C GLN A 119 2.39 27.43 26.92
N ALA A 120 3.10 26.97 25.89
CA ALA A 120 2.89 27.43 24.52
C ALA A 120 1.49 27.03 23.99
N VAL A 121 0.97 25.86 24.38
CA VAL A 121 -0.40 25.44 24.04
C VAL A 121 -1.44 26.29 24.76
N LEU A 122 -1.22 26.59 26.06
CA LEU A 122 -2.12 27.45 26.83
C LEU A 122 -2.12 28.89 26.28
N ASP A 123 -0.95 29.46 26.01
CA ASP A 123 -0.79 30.77 25.39
C ASP A 123 -1.46 30.81 24.00
N TRP A 124 -1.28 29.75 23.20
CA TRP A 124 -1.95 29.63 21.90
C TRP A 124 -3.47 29.68 22.03
N SER A 125 -4.05 29.03 23.04
CA SER A 125 -5.50 29.00 23.27
C SER A 125 -6.05 30.33 23.80
N GLY A 126 -5.24 31.09 24.54
CA GLY A 126 -5.61 32.39 25.10
C GLY A 126 -5.24 33.60 24.21
N ALA A 127 -4.46 33.38 23.16
CA ALA A 127 -4.12 34.42 22.21
C ALA A 127 -5.38 34.92 21.47
N ALA A 128 -5.39 36.21 21.14
CA ALA A 128 -6.46 36.80 20.34
C ALA A 128 -6.66 35.99 19.04
N GLU A 129 -7.87 36.01 18.50
CA GLU A 129 -8.27 35.33 17.26
C GLU A 129 -7.63 35.98 16.02
N ASP A 130 -6.30 36.09 16.02
CA ASP A 130 -5.51 36.49 14.86
C ASP A 130 -5.74 35.45 13.77
N GLY A 131 -6.42 35.88 12.69
CA GLY A 131 -6.72 35.05 11.53
C GLY A 131 -8.13 34.47 11.47
N GLY A 132 -8.98 34.66 12.48
CA GLY A 132 -10.39 34.22 12.45
C GLY A 132 -10.62 32.72 12.70
N THR A 133 -9.64 32.00 13.26
CA THR A 133 -9.83 30.63 13.76
C THR A 133 -10.07 30.66 15.28
N GLU A 134 -11.17 30.08 15.73
CA GLU A 134 -11.42 29.87 17.15
C GLU A 134 -10.54 28.75 17.71
N ARG A 135 -9.83 29.04 18.81
CA ARG A 135 -8.86 28.11 19.42
C ARG A 135 -9.42 27.57 20.72
N ARG A 136 -9.42 26.24 20.87
CA ARG A 136 -10.06 25.57 22.01
C ARG A 136 -9.19 24.44 22.55
N LEU A 137 -9.29 24.22 23.87
CA LEU A 137 -8.74 23.04 24.53
C LEU A 137 -9.84 21.98 24.63
N SER A 138 -9.51 20.71 24.41
CA SER A 138 -10.43 19.60 24.64
C SER A 138 -10.53 19.20 26.12
N TRP A 139 -9.97 19.98 27.04
CA TRP A 139 -10.11 19.78 28.48
C TRP A 139 -10.40 21.13 29.15
N ASP A 140 -10.99 21.04 30.33
CA ASP A 140 -11.12 22.18 31.23
C ASP A 140 -9.83 22.31 32.04
N GLN A 141 -9.10 23.41 31.86
CA GLN A 141 -7.81 23.66 32.51
C GLN A 141 -7.95 23.87 34.03
N ASP A 142 -9.11 24.30 34.52
CA ASP A 142 -9.34 24.45 35.96
C ASP A 142 -9.57 23.08 36.62
N ALA A 143 -10.26 22.17 35.92
CA ALA A 143 -10.57 20.83 36.42
C ALA A 143 -9.46 19.80 36.15
N ASN A 144 -8.75 19.90 35.02
CA ASN A 144 -7.73 18.96 34.55
C ASN A 144 -6.46 19.73 34.13
N PRO A 145 -5.74 20.34 35.07
CA PRO A 145 -4.64 21.24 34.75
C PRO A 145 -3.45 20.52 34.13
N VAL A 146 -2.97 21.06 33.01
CA VAL A 146 -1.62 20.75 32.49
C VAL A 146 -0.61 21.71 33.12
N SER A 147 0.51 21.18 33.58
CA SER A 147 1.61 21.96 34.16
C SER A 147 2.34 22.74 33.08
N ASN A 148 2.45 24.05 33.24
CA ASN A 148 3.14 24.91 32.28
C ASN A 148 4.66 24.66 32.15
N ALA A 149 5.25 23.98 33.13
CA ALA A 149 6.66 23.58 33.10
C ALA A 149 6.90 22.29 32.29
N MET A 150 5.84 21.55 31.97
CA MET A 150 5.93 20.26 31.29
C MET A 150 5.73 20.42 29.78
N ARG A 151 6.17 19.42 29.04
CA ARG A 151 5.82 19.26 27.62
C ARG A 151 4.65 18.32 27.47
N VAL A 152 3.94 18.45 26.36
CA VAL A 152 2.79 17.62 26.00
C VAL A 152 2.94 17.12 24.57
N ASN A 153 2.25 16.01 24.31
CA ASN A 153 2.08 15.43 22.98
C ASN A 153 0.58 15.29 22.72
N GLY A 154 0.15 15.55 21.50
CA GLY A 154 -1.25 15.57 21.13
C GLY A 154 -1.47 15.77 19.65
N GLY A 155 -2.68 16.20 19.31
CA GLY A 155 -3.03 16.62 17.97
C GLY A 155 -3.87 17.89 17.97
N TRP A 156 -3.83 18.57 16.82
CA TRP A 156 -4.80 19.58 16.45
C TRP A 156 -5.91 18.93 15.64
N CYS A 157 -7.14 19.27 15.98
CA CYS A 157 -8.32 18.98 15.19
C CYS A 157 -8.86 20.29 14.64
N TRP A 158 -8.64 20.56 13.34
CA TRP A 158 -9.36 21.63 12.66
C TRP A 158 -10.70 21.14 12.16
N ILE A 159 -11.71 21.99 12.29
CA ILE A 159 -13.05 21.85 11.71
C ILE A 159 -13.29 23.12 10.91
N HIS A 160 -13.42 22.98 9.60
CA HIS A 160 -13.51 24.09 8.66
C HIS A 160 -14.73 23.95 7.75
N GLU A 161 -15.53 25.01 7.66
CA GLU A 161 -16.59 25.17 6.68
C GLU A 161 -16.26 26.37 5.75
N PRO A 162 -16.24 26.20 4.41
CA PRO A 162 -15.89 27.28 3.48
C PRO A 162 -16.86 28.46 3.57
N GLY A 163 -16.31 29.66 3.71
CA GLY A 163 -17.13 30.87 3.92
C GLY A 163 -17.83 30.93 5.28
N GLY A 164 -17.61 29.93 6.14
CA GLY A 164 -18.00 29.91 7.54
C GLY A 164 -16.80 30.07 8.48
N ASP A 165 -16.97 29.59 9.71
CA ASP A 165 -15.94 29.68 10.74
C ASP A 165 -14.99 28.49 10.69
N THR A 166 -13.81 28.69 11.26
CA THR A 166 -12.82 27.64 11.44
C THR A 166 -12.56 27.49 12.92
N HIS A 167 -12.60 26.26 13.43
CA HIS A 167 -12.25 25.95 14.81
C HIS A 167 -11.03 25.04 14.82
N CYS A 168 -10.15 25.23 15.79
CA CYS A 168 -9.02 24.35 16.05
C CYS A 168 -9.06 23.91 17.52
N ILE A 169 -9.11 22.60 17.73
CA ILE A 169 -9.23 21.97 19.05
C ILE A 169 -7.96 21.18 19.33
N VAL A 170 -7.28 21.46 20.43
CA VAL A 170 -6.14 20.65 20.89
C VAL A 170 -6.63 19.50 21.76
N TYR A 171 -6.14 18.29 21.47
CA TYR A 171 -6.33 17.10 22.31
C TYR A 171 -5.00 16.44 22.63
N LEU A 172 -4.90 15.86 23.82
CA LEU A 172 -3.64 15.34 24.36
C LEU A 172 -3.62 13.82 24.38
N LYS A 173 -2.42 13.27 24.20
CA LYS A 173 -2.16 11.84 24.32
C LYS A 173 -2.32 11.39 25.77
N ASN A 174 -3.13 10.36 25.99
CA ASN A 174 -3.48 9.89 27.32
C ASN A 174 -2.55 8.78 27.84
N VAL A 175 -1.86 8.10 26.93
CA VAL A 175 -1.02 6.95 27.24
C VAL A 175 0.36 7.13 26.61
N LEU A 176 1.40 7.17 27.44
CA LEU A 176 2.80 7.20 27.04
C LEU A 176 3.32 5.76 27.12
N GLN A 177 3.54 5.08 25.99
CA GLN A 177 3.88 3.65 26.06
C GLN A 177 4.83 3.10 25.01
N GLN A 178 5.32 3.82 24.01
CA GLN A 178 6.09 3.15 22.93
C GLN A 178 7.55 2.77 23.30
N ALA A 179 7.75 2.44 24.57
CA ALA A 179 8.97 2.13 25.31
C ALA A 179 9.86 3.35 25.54
N ILE A 180 9.31 4.34 26.28
CA ILE A 180 9.97 5.55 26.81
C ILE A 180 10.05 6.72 25.79
N GLU A 181 9.24 6.62 24.72
CA GLU A 181 9.04 7.58 23.61
C GLU A 181 10.21 7.65 22.62
N ALA A 182 9.90 7.91 21.34
CA ALA A 182 10.88 7.97 20.25
C ALA A 182 12.08 8.88 20.56
N VAL A 183 11.88 9.80 21.50
CA VAL A 183 12.90 10.54 22.24
C VAL A 183 12.56 10.40 23.72
N GLN A 184 13.51 10.04 24.59
CA GLN A 184 13.25 9.95 26.03
C GLN A 184 13.16 11.35 26.63
N LEU A 185 11.94 11.81 26.92
CA LEU A 185 11.66 13.13 27.46
C LEU A 185 11.07 13.00 28.87
N PRO A 186 11.85 13.28 29.93
CA PRO A 186 11.43 13.03 31.32
C PRO A 186 10.34 13.99 31.82
N ASP A 187 10.12 15.09 31.12
CA ASP A 187 9.18 16.17 31.39
C ASP A 187 7.94 16.11 30.48
N LEU A 188 7.61 14.95 29.90
CA LEU A 188 6.36 14.78 29.18
C LEU A 188 5.20 14.46 30.14
N GLN A 189 4.13 15.25 30.06
CA GLN A 189 2.88 15.03 30.79
C GLN A 189 1.84 14.34 29.89
N MET A 190 1.11 13.38 30.47
CA MET A 190 -0.02 12.70 29.81
C MET A 190 -1.29 13.55 29.95
N GLY A 191 -2.16 13.51 28.94
CA GLY A 191 -3.53 13.97 29.06
C GLY A 191 -4.42 12.99 29.81
N GLU A 192 -5.57 13.47 30.30
CA GLU A 192 -6.56 12.65 31.01
C GLU A 192 -7.92 12.60 30.30
N ILE A 193 -8.11 13.44 29.29
CA ILE A 193 -9.37 13.65 28.59
C ILE A 193 -9.24 13.18 27.14
N ILE A 194 -10.22 12.41 26.66
CA ILE A 194 -10.35 12.08 25.23
C ILE A 194 -11.35 13.02 24.55
N LEU A 195 -11.11 13.33 23.28
CA LEU A 195 -12.02 14.14 22.48
C LEU A 195 -13.08 13.25 21.80
N HIS A 196 -14.34 13.65 21.89
CA HIS A 196 -15.47 13.06 21.15
C HIS A 196 -16.11 14.15 20.29
N LEU A 197 -15.94 14.04 18.97
CA LEU A 197 -16.64 14.91 18.02
C LEU A 197 -17.96 14.24 17.64
N SER A 198 -19.08 14.83 18.06
CA SER A 198 -20.41 14.33 17.74
C SER A 198 -21.00 15.18 16.61
N CYS A 199 -20.84 14.70 15.38
CA CYS A 199 -21.38 15.34 14.18
C CYS A 199 -22.82 14.88 13.93
N GLY A 200 -23.56 15.55 13.05
CA GLY A 200 -24.96 15.23 12.77
C GLY A 200 -25.19 13.77 12.35
N ASP A 201 -24.21 13.15 11.69
CA ASP A 201 -24.30 11.83 11.08
C ASP A 201 -23.11 10.89 11.40
N LEU A 202 -22.17 11.30 12.25
CA LEU A 202 -20.98 10.52 12.59
C LEU A 202 -20.46 10.87 14.00
N ASP A 203 -20.16 9.85 14.80
CA ASP A 203 -19.37 10.02 16.02
C ASP A 203 -17.88 9.73 15.72
N LEU A 204 -16.99 10.69 16.02
CA LEU A 204 -15.57 10.63 15.67
C LEU A 204 -14.69 10.75 16.92
N PHE A 205 -13.77 9.80 17.10
CA PHE A 205 -12.86 9.72 18.24
C PHE A 205 -11.40 9.77 17.77
N PRO A 206 -10.77 10.96 17.73
CA PRO A 206 -9.35 11.09 17.43
C PRO A 206 -8.50 10.66 18.62
N LEU A 207 -7.55 9.76 18.39
CA LEU A 207 -6.63 9.21 19.37
C LEU A 207 -5.18 9.30 18.88
N ILE A 208 -4.24 9.43 19.81
CA ILE A 208 -2.81 9.45 19.48
C ILE A 208 -2.18 8.10 19.86
N CYS A 209 -1.82 7.34 18.84
CA CYS A 209 -0.90 6.21 18.93
C CYS A 209 -1.16 5.23 20.09
N ALA A 210 -0.35 5.29 21.16
CA ALA A 210 -0.46 4.39 22.31
C ALA A 210 -1.81 4.48 23.06
N ASP A 211 -2.61 5.53 22.83
CA ASP A 211 -4.00 5.60 23.30
C ASP A 211 -4.85 4.42 22.79
N LEU A 212 -4.54 3.91 21.60
CA LEU A 212 -5.20 2.76 21.02
C LEU A 212 -4.72 1.43 21.63
N ILE A 213 -3.49 1.34 22.14
CA ILE A 213 -2.81 0.07 22.39
C ILE A 213 -3.29 -0.62 23.70
N LYS A 214 -3.97 0.09 24.61
CA LYS A 214 -4.45 -0.46 25.89
C LYS A 214 -5.90 -0.97 25.79
N PRO A 215 -6.15 -2.29 25.65
CA PRO A 215 -7.50 -2.81 25.43
C PRO A 215 -8.40 -2.54 26.64
N ALA A 216 -9.65 -2.15 26.38
CA ALA A 216 -10.62 -1.80 27.42
C ALA A 216 -10.86 -2.94 28.44
N ALA A 217 -10.82 -4.19 27.99
CA ALA A 217 -11.05 -5.36 28.83
C ALA A 217 -9.97 -5.55 29.91
N GLN A 218 -8.73 -5.11 29.64
CA GLN A 218 -7.59 -5.24 30.54
C GLN A 218 -7.30 -3.95 31.33
N HIS A 219 -7.79 -2.81 30.82
CA HIS A 219 -7.50 -1.49 31.36
C HIS A 219 -8.78 -0.64 31.46
N PRO A 220 -9.52 -0.70 32.58
CA PRO A 220 -10.80 0.00 32.75
C PRO A 220 -10.74 1.52 32.63
N GLY A 221 -9.56 2.13 32.79
CA GLY A 221 -9.35 3.57 32.60
C GLY A 221 -8.74 3.97 31.26
N SER A 222 -8.57 3.03 30.31
CA SER A 222 -7.95 3.34 29.02
C SER A 222 -8.86 4.17 28.11
N PRO A 223 -8.29 4.88 27.11
CA PRO A 223 -9.09 5.56 26.08
C PRO A 223 -10.14 4.64 25.44
N GLN A 224 -9.80 3.38 25.16
CA GLN A 224 -10.75 2.40 24.66
C GLN A 224 -11.95 2.16 25.60
N ALA A 225 -11.71 2.05 26.91
CA ALA A 225 -12.77 1.86 27.89
C ALA A 225 -13.70 3.07 27.95
N ARG A 226 -13.13 4.29 27.91
CA ARG A 226 -13.91 5.53 27.88
C ARG A 226 -14.76 5.66 26.62
N ILE A 227 -14.24 5.28 25.44
CA ILE A 227 -15.04 5.24 24.21
C ILE A 227 -16.23 4.31 24.37
N ARG A 228 -16.03 3.09 24.91
CA ARG A 228 -17.12 2.15 25.15
C ARG A 228 -18.19 2.76 26.04
N ASP A 229 -17.78 3.41 27.12
CA ASP A 229 -18.70 3.99 28.10
C ASP A 229 -19.49 5.17 27.51
N ILE A 230 -18.84 6.04 26.70
CA ILE A 230 -19.48 7.12 25.94
C ILE A 230 -20.52 6.54 24.97
N LEU A 231 -20.13 5.55 24.17
CA LEU A 231 -21.00 4.95 23.16
C LEU A 231 -22.18 4.19 23.76
N GLY A 232 -22.03 3.65 24.98
CA GLY A 232 -23.12 3.04 25.73
C GLY A 232 -24.20 4.03 26.17
N ALA A 233 -23.88 5.33 26.23
CA ALA A 233 -24.81 6.40 26.59
C ALA A 233 -25.43 7.12 25.36
N VAL A 234 -24.99 6.79 24.15
CA VAL A 234 -25.43 7.43 22.89
C VAL A 234 -26.19 6.42 22.02
N ALA A 235 -27.27 6.87 21.36
CA ALA A 235 -28.02 6.04 20.42
C ALA A 235 -27.11 5.46 19.32
N ALA A 236 -27.34 4.18 18.97
CA ALA A 236 -26.53 3.44 18.00
C ALA A 236 -26.91 3.70 16.53
N ASP A 237 -27.69 4.76 16.27
CA ASP A 237 -28.16 5.15 14.95
C ASP A 237 -27.04 5.75 14.09
N ARG A 238 -26.12 6.51 14.70
CA ARG A 238 -24.96 7.10 14.00
C ARG A 238 -23.75 6.15 13.99
N PRO A 239 -23.06 6.01 12.83
CA PRO A 239 -21.81 5.27 12.79
C PRO A 239 -20.75 5.91 13.69
N ALA A 240 -19.77 5.10 14.11
CA ALA A 240 -18.62 5.56 14.89
C ALA A 240 -17.31 5.31 14.15
N LEU A 241 -16.44 6.32 14.10
CA LEU A 241 -15.08 6.23 13.58
C LEU A 241 -14.08 6.49 14.70
N VAL A 242 -13.21 5.52 14.97
CA VAL A 242 -12.03 5.77 15.81
C VAL A 242 -10.85 6.06 14.88
N VAL A 243 -10.19 7.20 15.07
CA VAL A 243 -9.05 7.60 14.23
C VAL A 243 -7.76 7.57 15.05
N GLY A 244 -6.73 6.93 14.52
CA GLY A 244 -5.41 6.91 15.14
C GLY A 244 -4.37 7.66 14.31
N SER A 245 -3.78 8.71 14.89
CA SER A 245 -2.53 9.32 14.41
C SER A 245 -1.37 8.59 15.07
N LEU A 246 -0.53 7.90 14.28
CA LEU A 246 0.42 6.91 14.80
C LEU A 246 1.88 7.29 14.53
N LEU A 247 2.76 6.91 15.46
CA LEU A 247 4.19 6.78 15.26
C LEU A 247 4.60 5.33 15.50
N GLN A 248 4.49 4.46 14.51
CA GLN A 248 4.88 3.05 14.67
C GLN A 248 5.99 2.68 13.68
N PHE A 249 7.12 2.24 14.23
CA PHE A 249 8.22 1.66 13.48
C PHE A 249 8.07 0.13 13.43
N GLY A 250 7.89 -0.41 12.23
CA GLY A 250 7.81 -1.85 11.98
C GLY A 250 6.61 -2.53 12.65
N PHE A 251 6.57 -3.86 12.56
CA PHE A 251 5.50 -4.67 13.12
C PHE A 251 5.50 -4.69 14.66
N ASN A 252 4.31 -4.61 15.25
CA ASN A 252 4.06 -4.83 16.66
C ASN A 252 2.68 -5.48 16.83
N VAL A 253 2.65 -6.69 17.39
CA VAL A 253 1.45 -7.51 17.58
C VAL A 253 0.35 -6.83 18.42
N ASN A 254 0.73 -5.89 19.28
CA ASN A 254 -0.23 -5.16 20.09
C ASN A 254 -1.20 -4.32 19.24
N TRP A 255 -0.82 -3.92 18.02
CA TRP A 255 -1.72 -3.23 17.10
C TRP A 255 -2.84 -4.13 16.59
N GLU A 256 -2.53 -5.39 16.26
CA GLU A 256 -3.55 -6.37 15.86
C GLU A 256 -4.54 -6.61 17.01
N ILE A 257 -4.03 -6.80 18.23
CA ILE A 257 -4.86 -6.97 19.44
C ILE A 257 -5.72 -5.73 19.70
N ALA A 258 -5.13 -4.53 19.60
CA ALA A 258 -5.80 -3.27 19.88
C ALA A 258 -6.92 -2.96 18.89
N VAL A 259 -6.66 -3.13 17.59
CA VAL A 259 -7.66 -2.92 16.53
C VAL A 259 -8.77 -3.95 16.66
N ASN A 260 -8.45 -5.21 16.93
CA ASN A 260 -9.45 -6.24 17.17
C ASN A 260 -10.34 -5.92 18.39
N ALA A 261 -9.73 -5.46 19.50
CA ALA A 261 -10.46 -5.08 20.71
C ALA A 261 -11.38 -3.88 20.48
N LEU A 262 -10.91 -2.86 19.74
CA LEU A 262 -11.75 -1.72 19.36
C LEU A 262 -12.98 -2.20 18.57
N LEU A 263 -12.76 -2.96 17.50
CA LEU A 263 -13.82 -3.38 16.59
C LEU A 263 -14.81 -4.35 17.23
N ASN A 264 -14.31 -5.37 17.94
CA ASN A 264 -15.13 -6.50 18.40
C ASN A 264 -15.52 -6.43 19.87
N THR A 265 -15.02 -5.46 20.64
CA THR A 265 -15.39 -5.27 22.06
C THR A 265 -15.90 -3.87 22.36
N VAL A 266 -15.23 -2.82 21.87
CA VAL A 266 -15.60 -1.43 22.18
C VAL A 266 -16.75 -0.95 21.28
N LEU A 267 -16.69 -1.28 20.00
CA LEU A 267 -17.62 -0.81 18.96
C LEU A 267 -18.72 -1.84 18.64
N ILE A 268 -18.84 -2.90 19.45
CA ILE A 268 -19.77 -3.99 19.22
C ILE A 268 -21.22 -3.50 19.14
N GLY A 269 -21.98 -4.01 18.17
CA GLY A 269 -23.39 -3.66 17.97
C GLY A 269 -23.65 -2.30 17.33
N ARG A 270 -22.59 -1.60 16.88
CA ARG A 270 -22.69 -0.33 16.16
C ARG A 270 -22.03 -0.44 14.78
N ARG A 271 -22.56 0.31 13.80
CA ARG A 271 -21.87 0.54 12.52
C ARG A 271 -20.57 1.29 12.79
N ALA A 272 -19.42 0.66 12.62
CA ALA A 272 -18.17 1.27 13.05
C ALA A 272 -16.95 0.81 12.24
N ALA A 273 -15.91 1.64 12.30
CA ALA A 273 -14.64 1.43 11.64
C ALA A 273 -13.51 2.07 12.46
N VAL A 274 -12.29 1.63 12.20
CA VAL A 274 -11.06 2.24 12.73
C VAL A 274 -10.23 2.71 11.55
N ALA A 275 -9.88 3.98 11.49
CA ALA A 275 -8.98 4.54 10.48
C ALA A 275 -7.65 4.93 11.13
N LEU A 276 -6.54 4.45 10.59
CA LEU A 276 -5.21 4.68 11.12
C LEU A 276 -4.36 5.41 10.09
N CYS A 277 -3.56 6.37 10.54
CA CYS A 277 -2.55 7.03 9.73
C CYS A 277 -1.20 6.96 10.45
N ASN A 278 -0.27 6.20 9.88
CA ASN A 278 1.07 6.03 10.43
C ASN A 278 2.09 6.85 9.65
N ILE A 279 3.27 6.99 10.24
CA ILE A 279 4.43 7.55 9.55
C ILE A 279 4.87 6.70 8.36
N ALA A 280 5.58 7.34 7.43
CA ALA A 280 6.29 6.64 6.37
C ALA A 280 7.43 5.81 6.98
N HIS A 281 7.26 4.49 6.97
CA HIS A 281 8.25 3.55 7.48
C HIS A 281 8.52 2.44 6.46
N ASP A 282 9.46 2.72 5.55
CA ASP A 282 9.74 1.85 4.41
C ASP A 282 10.79 0.78 4.71
N ARG A 283 10.45 -0.16 5.61
CA ARG A 283 11.30 -1.31 5.97
C ARG A 283 10.47 -2.60 6.00
N PRO A 284 10.45 -3.37 4.91
CA PRO A 284 9.69 -4.60 4.88
C PRO A 284 10.33 -5.69 5.76
N ARG A 285 9.51 -6.60 6.27
CA ARG A 285 9.89 -7.77 7.06
C ARG A 285 9.94 -9.02 6.16
N PRO A 286 10.88 -9.94 6.38
CA PRO A 286 10.91 -11.20 5.64
C PRO A 286 9.61 -12.03 5.80
N ASN A 287 9.02 -12.04 7.00
CA ASN A 287 7.77 -12.75 7.29
C ASN A 287 6.53 -11.97 6.82
N GLU A 288 5.72 -12.55 5.93
CA GLU A 288 4.50 -11.90 5.41
C GLU A 288 3.49 -11.55 6.50
N GLN A 289 3.35 -12.40 7.51
CA GLN A 289 2.36 -12.20 8.57
C GLN A 289 2.65 -10.95 9.40
N GLU A 290 3.92 -10.58 9.51
CA GLU A 290 4.36 -9.33 10.15
C GLU A 290 4.34 -8.17 9.15
N ASP A 291 4.83 -8.42 7.93
CA ASP A 291 4.98 -7.41 6.89
C ASP A 291 3.65 -6.87 6.37
N LYS A 292 2.57 -7.64 6.50
CA LYS A 292 1.23 -7.20 6.11
C LYS A 292 0.70 -6.03 6.93
N TRP A 293 1.21 -5.86 8.15
CA TRP A 293 0.85 -4.79 9.06
C TRP A 293 1.83 -3.61 8.99
N ARG A 294 2.89 -3.66 8.16
CA ARG A 294 4.02 -2.72 8.21
C ARG A 294 3.64 -1.24 8.09
N SER A 295 2.63 -0.91 7.27
CA SER A 295 2.21 0.48 7.07
C SER A 295 1.34 0.92 8.24
N LEU A 296 0.45 0.07 8.74
CA LEU A 296 -0.68 0.39 9.63
C LEU A 296 -1.62 1.49 9.11
N THR A 297 -1.23 2.32 8.14
CA THR A 297 -2.08 3.30 7.49
C THR A 297 -3.18 2.58 6.70
N GLY A 298 -4.43 2.78 7.07
CA GLY A 298 -5.54 2.00 6.52
C GLY A 298 -6.85 2.17 7.28
N VAL A 299 -7.84 1.37 6.90
CA VAL A 299 -9.17 1.36 7.54
C VAL A 299 -9.61 -0.08 7.77
N PHE A 300 -10.18 -0.32 8.94
CA PHE A 300 -10.51 -1.64 9.47
C PHE A 300 -11.97 -1.68 9.98
N ALA A 301 -12.63 -2.81 9.80
CA ALA A 301 -13.97 -3.12 10.30
C ALA A 301 -14.01 -4.55 10.85
N PRO A 302 -15.06 -4.93 11.62
CA PRO A 302 -15.20 -6.29 12.12
C PRO A 302 -15.32 -7.29 10.97
N PHE A 303 -14.55 -8.38 10.99
CA PHE A 303 -14.62 -9.41 9.94
C PHE A 303 -16.02 -10.03 9.84
N GLY A 304 -16.77 -10.12 10.94
CA GLY A 304 -18.14 -10.64 10.94
C GLY A 304 -19.12 -9.84 10.07
N GLU A 305 -18.87 -8.55 9.85
CA GLU A 305 -19.67 -7.68 9.00
C GLU A 305 -19.29 -7.82 7.51
N LEU A 306 -18.08 -8.31 7.22
CA LEU A 306 -17.58 -8.56 5.87
C LEU A 306 -16.89 -9.94 5.80
N PRO A 307 -17.65 -11.06 5.85
CA PRO A 307 -17.07 -12.41 6.01
C PRO A 307 -16.22 -12.89 4.83
N LYS A 308 -16.36 -12.26 3.66
CA LYS A 308 -15.51 -12.53 2.49
C LYS A 308 -14.18 -11.76 2.54
N GLY A 309 -13.98 -10.95 3.58
CA GLY A 309 -12.90 -9.99 3.67
C GLY A 309 -13.07 -8.84 2.69
N GLN A 310 -12.20 -7.85 2.83
CA GLN A 310 -12.05 -6.80 1.83
C GLN A 310 -11.20 -7.34 0.65
N PRO A 311 -11.57 -7.07 -0.62
CA PRO A 311 -10.72 -7.35 -1.77
C PRO A 311 -9.56 -6.35 -1.89
N ASP A 312 -8.50 -6.77 -2.58
CA ASP A 312 -7.35 -5.93 -2.91
C ASP A 312 -7.69 -4.83 -3.91
N LEU A 313 -7.11 -3.65 -3.70
CA LEU A 313 -7.18 -2.50 -4.60
C LEU A 313 -5.77 -2.10 -5.04
N PRO A 314 -5.63 -1.28 -6.10
CA PRO A 314 -4.32 -0.81 -6.54
C PRO A 314 -3.54 -0.08 -5.45
N ALA A 315 -4.15 0.91 -4.78
CA ALA A 315 -3.46 1.74 -3.77
C ALA A 315 -3.52 1.15 -2.35
N ALA A 316 -4.49 0.28 -2.09
CA ALA A 316 -4.70 -0.31 -0.77
C ALA A 316 -4.87 -1.83 -0.87
N ARG A 317 -4.07 -2.57 -0.12
CA ARG A 317 -4.09 -4.02 -0.06
C ARG A 317 -5.05 -4.49 1.03
N ALA A 318 -5.74 -5.60 0.80
CA ALA A 318 -6.56 -6.25 1.80
C ALA A 318 -5.73 -6.62 3.04
N LEU A 319 -6.33 -6.38 4.21
CA LEU A 319 -5.88 -6.91 5.48
C LEU A 319 -7.03 -7.67 6.12
N ASN A 320 -6.98 -9.00 5.97
CA ASN A 320 -7.91 -9.92 6.58
C ASN A 320 -7.13 -10.72 7.64
N ALA A 321 -7.50 -10.51 8.91
CA ALA A 321 -6.89 -11.13 10.08
C ALA A 321 -7.98 -11.63 11.03
N GLN A 322 -7.62 -12.26 12.14
CA GLN A 322 -8.60 -12.82 13.06
C GLN A 322 -9.50 -11.70 13.63
N GLY A 323 -10.79 -11.73 13.26
CA GLY A 323 -11.78 -10.73 13.70
C GLY A 323 -11.73 -9.39 12.96
N ILE A 324 -10.79 -9.18 12.04
CA ILE A 324 -10.58 -7.90 11.33
C ILE A 324 -10.65 -8.11 9.82
N ALA A 325 -11.44 -7.28 9.14
CA ALA A 325 -11.38 -7.09 7.69
C ALA A 325 -11.08 -5.62 7.38
N GLY A 326 -10.32 -5.34 6.34
CA GLY A 326 -10.02 -3.95 5.98
C GLY A 326 -8.99 -3.83 4.88
N ALA A 327 -8.42 -2.63 4.74
CA ALA A 327 -7.36 -2.35 3.80
C ALA A 327 -6.27 -1.47 4.40
N VAL A 328 -5.04 -1.74 4.00
CA VAL A 328 -3.84 -0.97 4.34
C VAL A 328 -3.21 -0.41 3.08
N VAL A 329 -2.60 0.76 3.17
CA VAL A 329 -1.89 1.38 2.04
C VAL A 329 -0.77 0.45 1.58
N ARG A 330 -0.71 0.19 0.26
CA ARG A 330 0.26 -0.72 -0.34
C ARG A 330 1.70 -0.19 -0.22
N HIS A 331 1.84 1.13 -0.24
CA HIS A 331 3.10 1.85 -0.14
C HIS A 331 3.45 2.21 1.31
N THR A 332 4.73 2.05 1.66
CA THR A 332 5.28 2.36 2.99
C THR A 332 6.14 3.61 3.05
N HIS A 333 6.41 4.24 1.90
CA HIS A 333 7.10 5.54 1.85
C HIS A 333 6.09 6.70 1.99
N GLY A 334 6.59 7.93 1.96
CA GLY A 334 5.75 9.12 2.05
C GLY A 334 4.70 9.17 0.94
N CYS A 335 3.42 9.30 1.28
CA CYS A 335 2.33 9.41 0.31
C CYS A 335 1.04 9.99 0.90
N ALA A 336 0.21 10.56 0.04
CA ALA A 336 -1.20 10.82 0.31
C ALA A 336 -2.03 9.73 -0.35
N THR A 337 -2.88 9.04 0.41
CA THR A 337 -3.84 8.05 -0.12
C THR A 337 -5.25 8.48 0.24
N ALA A 338 -6.17 8.46 -0.73
CA ALA A 338 -7.54 8.88 -0.51
C ALA A 338 -8.56 7.87 -1.02
N GLY A 339 -9.75 7.89 -0.42
CA GLY A 339 -10.83 6.98 -0.75
C GLY A 339 -12.06 7.16 0.13
N MET A 340 -13.13 6.44 -0.19
CA MET A 340 -14.40 6.49 0.55
C MET A 340 -14.46 5.36 1.58
N VAL A 341 -14.84 5.69 2.81
CA VAL A 341 -15.12 4.73 3.89
C VAL A 341 -16.60 4.38 3.89
N GLY A 342 -16.90 3.08 3.91
CA GLY A 342 -18.25 2.53 3.98
C GLY A 342 -18.54 1.88 5.33
N TRP A 343 -19.84 1.73 5.61
CA TRP A 343 -20.36 1.17 6.87
C TRP A 343 -21.19 -0.08 6.59
N PRO A 344 -21.30 -1.01 7.55
CA PRO A 344 -22.19 -2.16 7.39
C PRO A 344 -23.67 -1.73 7.30
N PRO A 345 -24.53 -2.56 6.67
CA PRO A 345 -24.19 -3.85 6.06
C PRO A 345 -23.39 -3.71 4.75
N TYR A 346 -22.34 -4.54 4.59
CA TYR A 346 -21.52 -4.55 3.38
C TYR A 346 -22.10 -5.53 2.35
N ASP A 347 -22.82 -5.00 1.38
CA ASP A 347 -23.51 -5.78 0.35
C ASP A 347 -23.35 -5.14 -1.04
N PRO A 348 -23.79 -5.79 -2.13
CA PRO A 348 -23.67 -5.24 -3.48
C PRO A 348 -24.37 -3.89 -3.70
N VAL A 349 -25.30 -3.49 -2.82
CA VAL A 349 -26.05 -2.22 -2.90
C VAL A 349 -25.34 -1.12 -2.11
N ASN A 350 -24.90 -1.42 -0.89
CA ASN A 350 -24.27 -0.46 0.03
C ASN A 350 -22.74 -0.33 -0.16
N GLY A 351 -22.15 -1.29 -0.87
CA GLY A 351 -20.72 -1.40 -1.12
C GLY A 351 -20.09 -2.57 -0.36
N VAL A 352 -19.13 -3.23 -1.01
CA VAL A 352 -18.42 -4.41 -0.47
C VAL A 352 -17.03 -4.07 0.10
N LEU A 353 -16.77 -2.79 0.35
CA LEU A 353 -15.46 -2.28 0.79
C LEU A 353 -15.64 -1.52 2.10
N VAL A 354 -14.78 -1.81 3.08
CA VAL A 354 -14.63 -0.96 4.26
C VAL A 354 -14.05 0.39 3.83
N TRP A 355 -13.03 0.35 2.99
CA TRP A 355 -12.42 1.54 2.43
C TRP A 355 -11.99 1.36 0.97
N ARG A 356 -12.47 2.24 0.10
CA ARG A 356 -12.09 2.29 -1.31
C ARG A 356 -10.88 3.20 -1.52
N GLY A 357 -9.73 2.83 -0.95
CA GLY A 357 -8.45 3.52 -1.15
C GLY A 357 -7.91 3.28 -2.56
N ASN A 358 -8.33 4.11 -3.52
CA ASN A 358 -7.98 3.96 -4.94
C ASN A 358 -7.13 5.11 -5.49
N MET A 359 -6.92 6.17 -4.71
CA MET A 359 -6.12 7.33 -5.11
C MET A 359 -4.84 7.37 -4.30
N TYR A 360 -3.72 7.62 -4.96
CA TYR A 360 -2.40 7.65 -4.35
C TYR A 360 -1.55 8.73 -5.02
N CYS A 361 -0.83 9.50 -4.21
CA CYS A 361 0.15 10.47 -4.66
C CYS A 361 1.41 10.36 -3.77
N PRO A 362 2.59 10.08 -4.34
CA PRO A 362 3.85 10.07 -3.59
C PRO A 362 4.15 11.45 -2.96
N ILE A 363 4.72 11.46 -1.77
CA ILE A 363 5.30 12.65 -1.14
C ILE A 363 6.82 12.56 -1.30
N THR A 364 7.40 13.58 -1.90
CA THR A 364 8.84 13.73 -2.15
C THR A 364 9.43 14.82 -1.27
N ALA A 365 10.74 15.09 -1.41
CA ALA A 365 11.37 16.23 -0.75
C ALA A 365 10.73 17.59 -1.13
N ASN A 366 10.05 17.67 -2.28
CA ASN A 366 9.44 18.89 -2.80
C ASN A 366 7.93 19.02 -2.48
N GLY A 367 7.34 18.08 -1.73
CA GLY A 367 5.89 18.01 -1.50
C GLY A 367 5.22 16.89 -2.30
N LEU A 368 3.97 17.08 -2.70
CA LEU A 368 3.21 16.07 -3.45
C LEU A 368 3.76 15.94 -4.88
N ALA A 369 3.98 14.72 -5.35
CA ALA A 369 4.44 14.49 -6.72
C ALA A 369 3.44 15.05 -7.75
N PHE A 370 3.97 15.66 -8.81
CA PHE A 370 3.19 16.15 -9.95
C PHE A 370 3.59 15.40 -11.24
N PRO A 371 2.63 15.03 -12.10
CA PRO A 371 1.18 15.10 -11.88
C PRO A 371 0.69 14.06 -10.86
N ILE A 372 -0.56 14.16 -10.41
CA ILE A 372 -1.24 13.03 -9.76
C ILE A 372 -1.44 11.96 -10.84
N ALA A 373 -0.55 10.98 -10.84
CA ALA A 373 -0.57 9.87 -11.77
C ALA A 373 -1.51 8.75 -11.29
N PRO A 374 -1.99 7.88 -12.19
CA PRO A 374 -2.63 6.64 -11.81
C PRO A 374 -1.76 5.84 -10.85
N VAL A 375 -2.40 5.09 -9.95
CA VAL A 375 -1.70 4.22 -9.02
C VAL A 375 -0.85 3.20 -9.80
N PRO A 376 0.41 2.94 -9.39
CA PRO A 376 1.20 1.88 -9.99
C PRO A 376 0.46 0.54 -9.97
N ALA A 377 0.74 -0.32 -10.96
CA ALA A 377 0.16 -1.66 -11.01
C ALA A 377 0.46 -2.44 -9.72
N ALA A 378 -0.51 -3.20 -9.21
CA ALA A 378 -0.33 -3.98 -7.99
C ALA A 378 0.88 -4.94 -8.10
N ALA A 379 1.07 -5.57 -9.27
CA ALA A 379 2.25 -6.39 -9.54
C ALA A 379 3.58 -5.61 -9.42
N ALA A 380 3.65 -4.35 -9.84
CA ALA A 380 4.85 -3.53 -9.67
C ALA A 380 5.19 -3.35 -8.19
N CYS A 381 4.19 -2.98 -7.39
CA CYS A 381 4.36 -2.77 -5.97
C CYS A 381 4.75 -4.06 -5.24
N GLU A 382 4.09 -5.18 -5.55
CA GLU A 382 4.33 -6.44 -4.85
C GLU A 382 5.64 -7.12 -5.29
N ILE A 383 6.05 -7.03 -6.56
CA ILE A 383 7.40 -7.49 -6.98
C ILE A 383 8.48 -6.66 -6.29
N ALA A 384 8.37 -5.33 -6.30
CA ALA A 384 9.35 -4.45 -5.66
C ALA A 384 9.45 -4.72 -4.15
N ARG A 385 8.31 -4.89 -3.48
CA ARG A 385 8.23 -5.30 -2.08
C ARG A 385 8.87 -6.68 -1.85
N PHE A 386 8.56 -7.65 -2.70
CA PHE A 386 9.08 -9.02 -2.60
C PHE A 386 10.61 -9.06 -2.70
N LEU A 387 11.20 -8.37 -3.69
CA LEU A 387 12.65 -8.28 -3.84
C LEU A 387 13.35 -7.63 -2.65
N ARG A 388 12.68 -6.67 -1.99
CA ARG A 388 13.20 -6.04 -0.76
C ARG A 388 13.06 -6.93 0.48
N ARG A 389 12.11 -7.85 0.51
CA ARG A 389 11.98 -8.90 1.55
C ARG A 389 13.00 -10.02 1.36
N HIS A 390 13.42 -10.24 0.12
CA HIS A 390 14.37 -11.29 -0.27
C HIS A 390 15.58 -10.68 -1.02
N PRO A 391 16.36 -9.81 -0.35
CA PRO A 391 17.55 -9.22 -0.97
C PRO A 391 18.59 -10.30 -1.32
N PRO A 392 19.56 -9.99 -2.19
CA PRO A 392 20.72 -10.86 -2.42
C PRO A 392 21.42 -11.18 -1.10
N GLY A 393 21.78 -12.45 -0.92
CA GLY A 393 22.52 -12.90 0.27
C GLY A 393 23.99 -12.50 0.22
N ASP A 394 24.68 -12.68 1.34
CA ASP A 394 26.13 -12.51 1.42
C ASP A 394 26.82 -13.55 0.50
N GLY A 395 27.82 -13.12 -0.26
CA GLY A 395 28.52 -13.97 -1.23
C GLY A 395 27.81 -14.14 -2.59
N MET A 396 26.72 -13.40 -2.84
CA MET A 396 26.14 -13.31 -4.18
C MET A 396 26.78 -12.21 -5.03
N ALA A 397 26.78 -12.40 -6.35
CA ALA A 397 27.44 -11.49 -7.28
C ALA A 397 26.87 -10.06 -7.27
N PRO A 398 27.69 -8.99 -7.36
CA PRO A 398 27.24 -7.59 -7.39
C PRO A 398 26.20 -7.31 -8.50
N ARG A 399 26.36 -7.94 -9.66
CA ARG A 399 25.44 -7.83 -10.81
C ARG A 399 23.99 -8.19 -10.49
N LEU A 400 23.75 -9.07 -9.51
CA LEU A 400 22.38 -9.41 -9.08
C LEU A 400 21.72 -8.19 -8.42
N ARG A 401 22.47 -7.43 -7.62
CA ARG A 401 21.97 -6.19 -6.99
C ARG A 401 21.68 -5.13 -8.05
N GLU A 402 22.56 -4.98 -9.03
CA GLU A 402 22.35 -4.07 -10.17
C GLU A 402 21.12 -4.45 -10.99
N GLY A 403 20.98 -5.74 -11.31
CA GLY A 403 19.81 -6.28 -12.01
C GLY A 403 18.49 -6.05 -11.26
N ILE A 404 18.49 -6.17 -9.92
CA ILE A 404 17.32 -5.85 -9.10
C ILE A 404 16.94 -4.37 -9.23
N LEU A 405 17.92 -3.45 -9.27
CA LEU A 405 17.66 -2.03 -9.52
C LEU A 405 17.12 -1.80 -10.94
N MET A 406 17.58 -2.56 -11.94
CA MET A 406 17.03 -2.50 -13.30
C MET A 406 15.60 -3.02 -13.37
N ILE A 407 15.24 -4.06 -12.60
CA ILE A 407 13.84 -4.51 -12.45
C ILE A 407 13.01 -3.38 -11.83
N ASP A 408 13.45 -2.78 -10.72
CA ASP A 408 12.71 -1.69 -10.08
C ASP A 408 12.49 -0.49 -11.04
N GLY A 409 13.49 -0.16 -11.86
CA GLY A 409 13.36 0.82 -12.93
C GLY A 409 12.31 0.43 -13.98
N GLN A 410 12.29 -0.83 -14.42
CA GLN A 410 11.30 -1.34 -15.38
C GLN A 410 9.87 -1.30 -14.82
N LEU A 411 9.68 -1.71 -13.56
CA LEU A 411 8.37 -1.73 -12.91
C LEU A 411 7.75 -0.33 -12.80
N LYS A 412 8.59 0.72 -12.74
CA LYS A 412 8.18 2.12 -12.68
C LYS A 412 8.05 2.79 -14.05
N GLY A 413 8.72 2.26 -15.08
CA GLY A 413 8.88 2.91 -16.38
C GLY A 413 7.64 2.89 -17.27
N GLY A 414 6.66 2.01 -17.00
CA GLY A 414 5.43 1.89 -17.81
C GLY A 414 5.63 1.30 -19.21
N ASN A 415 6.86 0.87 -19.54
CA ASN A 415 7.20 0.21 -20.80
C ASN A 415 6.92 -1.30 -20.71
N SER A 416 6.85 -1.97 -21.86
CA SER A 416 6.89 -3.43 -21.93
C SER A 416 8.27 -3.95 -21.46
N PRO A 417 8.33 -5.16 -20.86
CA PRO A 417 7.20 -5.93 -20.38
C PRO A 417 6.53 -5.23 -19.18
N SER A 418 5.20 -5.26 -19.14
CA SER A 418 4.44 -4.72 -18.01
C SER A 418 4.71 -5.51 -16.73
N PRO A 419 4.50 -4.93 -15.54
CA PRO A 419 4.68 -5.62 -14.27
C PRO A 419 3.93 -6.95 -14.16
N ASP A 420 2.69 -7.01 -14.67
CA ASP A 420 1.90 -8.23 -14.71
C ASP A 420 2.51 -9.29 -15.64
N ILE A 421 3.02 -8.86 -16.81
CA ILE A 421 3.75 -9.76 -17.73
C ILE A 421 5.01 -10.29 -17.04
N VAL A 422 5.79 -9.43 -16.36
CA VAL A 422 6.99 -9.88 -15.61
C VAL A 422 6.61 -10.94 -14.58
N LEU A 423 5.56 -10.72 -13.78
CA LEU A 423 5.10 -11.67 -12.77
C LEU A 423 4.66 -13.00 -13.40
N VAL A 424 3.73 -12.94 -14.35
CA VAL A 424 3.12 -14.11 -14.96
C VAL A 424 4.17 -14.91 -15.74
N THR A 425 4.97 -14.28 -16.59
CA THR A 425 5.99 -14.99 -17.38
C THR A 425 7.08 -15.60 -16.51
N THR A 426 7.41 -14.99 -15.36
CA THR A 426 8.38 -15.57 -14.41
C THR A 426 7.86 -16.88 -13.81
N LEU A 427 6.56 -17.00 -13.54
CA LEU A 427 5.95 -18.17 -12.86
C LEU A 427 5.32 -19.18 -13.82
N ASP A 428 4.72 -18.73 -14.90
CA ASP A 428 3.89 -19.50 -15.84
C ASP A 428 4.47 -19.57 -17.26
N GLY A 429 5.57 -18.85 -17.51
CA GLY A 429 6.31 -18.92 -18.76
C GLY A 429 5.47 -18.56 -19.97
N VAL A 430 5.38 -19.48 -20.93
CA VAL A 430 4.63 -19.29 -22.19
C VAL A 430 3.13 -19.54 -22.06
N THR A 431 2.68 -20.03 -20.90
CA THR A 431 1.26 -20.25 -20.59
C THR A 431 0.58 -19.02 -19.97
N ALA A 432 1.16 -17.83 -20.20
CA ALA A 432 0.82 -16.55 -19.59
C ALA A 432 -0.61 -16.01 -19.84
N ASP A 433 -1.53 -16.86 -20.30
CA ASP A 433 -2.96 -16.55 -20.44
C ASP A 433 -3.66 -16.45 -19.06
N ALA A 434 -3.03 -16.95 -17.98
CA ALA A 434 -3.53 -16.88 -16.61
C ALA A 434 -3.11 -15.57 -15.90
N LYS A 435 -4.06 -14.84 -15.32
CA LYS A 435 -3.77 -13.71 -14.43
C LYS A 435 -3.29 -14.25 -13.07
N ARG A 436 -2.06 -13.92 -12.68
CA ARG A 436 -1.54 -14.18 -11.33
C ARG A 436 -2.01 -13.08 -10.37
N ASN A 437 -2.40 -13.49 -9.16
CA ASN A 437 -2.71 -12.54 -8.10
C ASN A 437 -1.39 -12.00 -7.49
N PRO A 438 -1.07 -10.70 -7.64
CA PRO A 438 0.14 -10.12 -7.06
C PRO A 438 0.12 -10.09 -5.53
N ASP A 439 -1.03 -10.31 -4.88
CA ASP A 439 -1.15 -10.33 -3.43
C ASP A 439 -0.92 -11.72 -2.80
N ALA A 440 -0.77 -12.76 -3.64
CA ALA A 440 -0.57 -14.16 -3.22
C ALA A 440 0.91 -14.63 -3.30
N LEU A 441 1.88 -13.71 -3.35
CA LEU A 441 3.30 -14.07 -3.54
C LEU A 441 3.96 -14.71 -2.32
N SER A 442 3.27 -14.74 -1.17
CA SER A 442 3.76 -15.29 0.09
C SER A 442 3.48 -16.79 0.27
N GLU A 443 2.72 -17.42 -0.63
CA GLU A 443 2.57 -18.88 -0.67
C GLU A 443 3.96 -19.53 -0.80
N ALA A 444 4.22 -20.63 -0.10
CA ALA A 444 5.59 -21.15 0.07
C ALA A 444 6.23 -21.55 -1.27
N GLU A 445 5.47 -22.24 -2.12
CA GLU A 445 5.86 -22.70 -3.44
C GLU A 445 6.10 -21.51 -4.38
N VAL A 446 5.21 -20.51 -4.34
CA VAL A 446 5.31 -19.27 -5.11
C VAL A 446 6.51 -18.45 -4.68
N THR A 447 6.75 -18.32 -3.37
CA THR A 447 7.88 -17.58 -2.80
C THR A 447 9.21 -18.16 -3.27
N SER A 448 9.37 -19.49 -3.17
CA SER A 448 10.59 -20.17 -3.61
C SER A 448 10.84 -19.96 -5.11
N ALA A 449 9.80 -20.18 -5.92
CA ALA A 449 9.86 -20.03 -7.37
C ALA A 449 10.14 -18.59 -7.81
N LEU A 450 9.39 -17.62 -7.28
CA LEU A 450 9.52 -16.22 -7.64
C LEU A 450 10.88 -15.66 -7.23
N LYS A 451 11.42 -16.05 -6.06
CA LYS A 451 12.76 -15.63 -5.63
C LYS A 451 13.82 -16.07 -6.63
N ALA A 452 13.87 -17.36 -6.96
CA ALA A 452 14.85 -17.88 -7.92
C ALA A 452 14.64 -17.29 -9.32
N GLY A 453 13.39 -17.15 -9.76
CA GLY A 453 13.04 -16.58 -11.06
C GLY A 453 13.44 -15.11 -11.19
N LEU A 454 13.11 -14.26 -10.21
CA LEU A 454 13.48 -12.84 -10.25
C LEU A 454 14.97 -12.62 -10.05
N HIS A 455 15.66 -13.44 -9.24
CA HIS A 455 17.12 -13.38 -9.12
C HIS A 455 17.79 -13.74 -10.45
N ALA A 456 17.35 -14.81 -11.11
CA ALA A 456 17.85 -15.15 -12.44
C ALA A 456 17.53 -14.06 -13.48
N LEU A 457 16.31 -13.50 -13.48
CA LEU A 457 15.94 -12.39 -14.36
C LEU A 457 16.82 -11.17 -14.16
N ALA A 458 17.08 -10.79 -12.89
CA ALA A 458 17.97 -9.70 -12.54
C ALA A 458 19.39 -9.94 -13.06
N THR A 459 19.95 -11.13 -12.80
CA THR A 459 21.29 -11.48 -13.27
C THR A 459 21.39 -11.43 -14.79
N VAL A 460 20.44 -12.01 -15.53
CA VAL A 460 20.47 -11.98 -17.00
C VAL A 460 20.32 -10.55 -17.52
N ARG A 461 19.40 -9.77 -16.95
CA ARG A 461 19.21 -8.37 -17.36
C ARG A 461 20.45 -7.52 -17.14
N SER A 462 21.24 -7.80 -16.10
CA SER A 462 22.48 -7.04 -15.80
C SER A 462 23.61 -7.23 -16.81
N ILE A 463 23.51 -8.21 -17.72
CA ILE A 463 24.55 -8.49 -18.72
C ILE A 463 24.43 -7.51 -19.89
N ASP A 464 25.57 -6.96 -20.32
CA ASP A 464 25.64 -6.05 -21.47
C ASP A 464 25.11 -6.68 -22.76
N GLY A 465 24.41 -5.88 -23.56
CA GLY A 465 23.78 -6.33 -24.80
C GLY A 465 22.40 -7.02 -24.61
N ILE A 466 21.96 -7.20 -23.36
CA ILE A 466 20.61 -7.65 -23.03
C ILE A 466 19.76 -6.44 -22.62
N SER A 467 18.58 -6.33 -23.22
CA SER A 467 17.63 -5.24 -22.98
C SER A 467 16.25 -5.79 -22.64
N TRP A 468 15.39 -4.97 -22.03
CA TRP A 468 13.99 -5.31 -21.86
C TRP A 468 13.31 -5.51 -23.21
N GLN A 469 12.39 -6.45 -23.25
CA GLN A 469 11.54 -6.69 -24.41
C GLN A 469 10.56 -5.51 -24.54
N ASP A 470 10.41 -4.92 -25.72
CA ASP A 470 9.71 -3.64 -25.95
C ASP A 470 8.35 -3.75 -26.66
N SER A 471 7.82 -4.97 -26.82
CA SER A 471 6.65 -5.25 -27.67
C SER A 471 5.66 -6.23 -27.01
N ASP A 472 4.46 -5.75 -26.69
CA ASP A 472 3.45 -6.52 -25.94
C ASP A 472 2.97 -7.82 -26.63
N ASN A 473 3.24 -7.99 -27.93
CA ASN A 473 2.81 -9.18 -28.69
C ASN A 473 3.88 -10.27 -28.80
N MET A 474 5.08 -10.05 -28.26
CA MET A 474 6.16 -11.03 -28.29
C MET A 474 6.31 -11.73 -26.95
N THR A 475 6.71 -12.99 -27.00
CA THR A 475 7.03 -13.82 -25.85
C THR A 475 8.49 -13.59 -25.43
N GLY A 476 8.70 -13.46 -24.11
CA GLY A 476 10.01 -13.19 -23.51
C GLY A 476 10.00 -11.91 -22.68
N GLN A 477 10.83 -11.86 -21.65
CA GLN A 477 11.00 -10.67 -20.82
C GLN A 477 12.15 -9.79 -21.33
N LEU A 478 13.14 -10.40 -21.99
CA LEU A 478 14.38 -9.76 -22.40
C LEU A 478 14.69 -10.05 -23.88
N ARG A 479 15.52 -9.20 -24.49
CA ARG A 479 16.05 -9.34 -25.85
C ARG A 479 17.57 -9.27 -25.83
N LEU A 480 18.22 -10.25 -26.45
CA LEU A 480 19.64 -10.24 -26.78
C LEU A 480 19.84 -9.62 -28.16
N GLN A 481 20.38 -8.40 -28.21
CA GLN A 481 20.38 -7.58 -29.43
C GLN A 481 21.29 -8.16 -30.52
N ALA A 482 22.47 -8.65 -30.16
CA ALA A 482 23.47 -9.12 -31.13
C ALA A 482 23.04 -10.34 -31.95
N GLN A 483 22.08 -11.14 -31.44
CA GLN A 483 21.62 -12.38 -32.06
C GLN A 483 20.13 -12.34 -32.42
N GLU A 484 19.46 -11.21 -32.20
CA GLU A 484 18.00 -11.04 -32.37
C GLU A 484 17.19 -12.14 -31.64
N ARG A 485 17.59 -12.51 -30.42
CA ARG A 485 16.93 -13.56 -29.63
C ARG A 485 16.11 -12.99 -28.48
N HIS A 486 15.02 -13.68 -28.15
CA HIS A 486 14.22 -13.39 -26.98
C HIS A 486 14.59 -14.35 -25.85
N LEU A 487 14.64 -13.84 -24.62
CA LEU A 487 14.94 -14.63 -23.43
C LEU A 487 13.75 -14.62 -22.49
N LEU A 488 13.45 -15.78 -21.93
CA LEU A 488 12.40 -15.98 -20.94
C LEU A 488 12.98 -16.74 -19.73
N VAL A 489 12.93 -16.13 -18.56
CA VAL A 489 13.20 -16.80 -17.30
C VAL A 489 11.87 -17.34 -16.78
N TRP A 490 11.80 -18.66 -16.60
CA TRP A 490 10.57 -19.35 -16.15
C TRP A 490 10.86 -20.31 -15.01
N ARG A 491 10.46 -19.91 -13.80
CA ARG A 491 10.51 -20.76 -12.61
C ARG A 491 9.10 -21.11 -12.16
N SER A 492 8.61 -22.28 -12.55
CA SER A 492 7.26 -22.73 -12.17
C SER A 492 7.19 -23.19 -10.71
N PRO A 493 6.16 -22.81 -9.94
CA PRO A 493 5.96 -23.32 -8.58
C PRO A 493 5.37 -24.73 -8.55
N ASN A 494 4.67 -25.17 -9.60
CA ASN A 494 3.80 -26.36 -9.54
C ASN A 494 4.02 -27.37 -10.67
N GLU A 495 4.68 -26.99 -11.76
CA GLU A 495 4.82 -27.87 -12.92
C GLU A 495 5.95 -28.87 -12.78
N SER A 496 5.97 -29.86 -13.67
CA SER A 496 7.13 -30.74 -13.91
C SER A 496 7.91 -30.26 -15.14
N PRO A 497 9.20 -30.61 -15.29
CA PRO A 497 9.98 -30.22 -16.46
C PRO A 497 9.36 -30.71 -17.78
N LEU A 498 8.74 -31.90 -17.76
CA LEU A 498 8.01 -32.44 -18.91
C LEU A 498 6.78 -31.59 -19.28
N SER A 499 6.08 -31.03 -18.29
CA SER A 499 4.96 -30.11 -18.55
C SER A 499 5.45 -28.83 -19.20
N MET A 500 6.54 -28.24 -18.70
CA MET A 500 7.16 -27.06 -19.31
C MET A 500 7.54 -27.34 -20.77
N GLN A 501 8.18 -28.47 -21.06
CA GLN A 501 8.54 -28.88 -22.42
C GLN A 501 7.30 -28.97 -23.32
N ARG A 502 6.19 -29.55 -22.84
CA ARG A 502 4.92 -29.61 -23.58
C ARG A 502 4.35 -28.23 -23.86
N HIS A 503 4.38 -27.32 -22.90
CA HIS A 503 3.92 -25.95 -23.11
C HIS A 503 4.77 -25.21 -24.14
N LEU A 504 6.10 -25.42 -24.14
CA LEU A 504 7.00 -24.87 -25.15
C LEU A 504 6.77 -25.48 -26.54
N ALA A 505 6.55 -26.80 -26.62
CA ALA A 505 6.18 -27.49 -27.85
C ALA A 505 4.84 -26.97 -28.41
N ALA A 506 3.83 -26.78 -27.56
CA ALA A 506 2.56 -26.19 -27.95
C ALA A 506 2.71 -24.73 -28.41
N TRP A 507 3.53 -23.93 -27.71
CA TRP A 507 3.84 -22.56 -28.12
C TRP A 507 4.52 -22.51 -29.49
N LYS A 508 5.42 -23.45 -29.77
CA LYS A 508 6.08 -23.62 -31.08
C LYS A 508 5.07 -23.81 -32.21
N LEU A 509 4.04 -24.63 -31.96
CA LEU A 509 2.99 -24.99 -32.92
C LEU A 509 1.92 -23.90 -33.14
N ARG A 510 1.81 -22.88 -32.26
CA ARG A 510 0.86 -21.76 -32.45
C ARG A 510 1.10 -20.99 -33.77
N GLY A 511 2.32 -21.07 -34.32
CA GLY A 511 2.69 -20.46 -35.61
C GLY A 511 2.78 -18.93 -35.57
N GLY A 512 3.23 -18.33 -36.68
CA GLY A 512 3.42 -16.89 -36.81
C GLY A 512 4.82 -16.42 -36.45
N THR A 513 5.21 -15.26 -36.99
CA THR A 513 6.58 -14.74 -36.89
C THR A 513 6.93 -14.35 -35.46
N HIS A 514 7.93 -15.01 -34.88
CA HIS A 514 8.50 -14.69 -33.58
C HIS A 514 10.01 -14.95 -33.64
N PRO A 515 10.86 -14.07 -33.07
CA PRO A 515 12.29 -14.33 -32.97
C PRO A 515 12.60 -15.60 -32.17
N ASP A 516 13.79 -16.15 -32.31
CA ASP A 516 14.14 -17.38 -31.58
C ASP A 516 14.07 -17.15 -30.06
N LEU A 517 13.41 -18.08 -29.35
CA LEU A 517 13.18 -17.99 -27.92
C LEU A 517 14.11 -18.94 -27.15
N VAL A 518 14.85 -18.41 -26.18
CA VAL A 518 15.63 -19.22 -25.23
C VAL A 518 14.97 -19.12 -23.85
N VAL A 519 14.63 -20.28 -23.27
CA VAL A 519 13.94 -20.37 -21.99
C VAL A 519 14.87 -20.90 -20.92
N LEU A 520 15.14 -20.07 -19.91
CA LEU A 520 15.91 -20.40 -18.72
C LEU A 520 14.94 -20.92 -17.65
N GLY A 521 14.79 -22.24 -17.60
CA GLY A 521 13.65 -22.92 -16.99
C GLY A 521 13.99 -23.82 -15.81
N ALA A 522 13.16 -23.79 -14.76
CA ALA A 522 13.19 -24.82 -13.71
C ALA A 522 11.86 -24.99 -12.97
N THR A 523 11.71 -26.16 -12.34
CA THR A 523 10.57 -26.59 -11.52
C THR A 523 11.03 -27.08 -10.14
N PRO A 524 10.13 -27.30 -9.16
CA PRO A 524 10.52 -27.94 -7.90
C PRO A 524 11.03 -29.38 -8.10
N LEU A 525 10.67 -30.02 -9.21
CA LEU A 525 10.99 -31.41 -9.52
C LEU A 525 12.24 -31.59 -10.39
N GLY A 526 12.86 -30.49 -10.83
CA GLY A 526 14.03 -30.51 -11.71
C GLY A 526 14.07 -29.35 -12.69
N GLU A 527 15.10 -29.31 -13.52
CA GLU A 527 15.35 -28.23 -14.48
C GLU A 527 14.83 -28.55 -15.87
N LEU A 528 14.65 -27.51 -16.69
CA LEU A 528 14.36 -27.68 -18.10
C LEU A 528 15.60 -28.23 -18.80
N SER A 529 15.43 -29.26 -19.64
CA SER A 529 16.55 -29.87 -20.36
C SER A 529 17.17 -28.90 -21.36
N ASP A 530 18.50 -28.92 -21.43
CA ASP A 530 19.27 -28.14 -22.39
C ASP A 530 19.04 -28.66 -23.82
N GLY A 531 18.76 -27.75 -24.75
CA GLY A 531 18.60 -28.09 -26.18
C GLY A 531 17.36 -27.48 -26.83
N GLU A 532 17.28 -27.61 -28.15
CA GLU A 532 16.06 -27.26 -28.89
C GLU A 532 14.90 -28.16 -28.43
N ILE A 533 13.73 -27.55 -28.20
CA ILE A 533 12.55 -28.29 -27.78
C ILE A 533 12.02 -29.08 -29.00
N PRO A 534 11.99 -30.42 -28.92
CA PRO A 534 11.48 -31.23 -30.01
C PRO A 534 9.97 -31.00 -30.15
N GLU A 535 9.46 -31.27 -31.35
CA GLU A 535 8.01 -31.39 -31.52
C GLU A 535 7.54 -32.59 -30.70
N ASP A 536 6.52 -32.39 -29.85
CA ASP A 536 5.95 -33.49 -29.09
C ASP A 536 5.19 -34.40 -30.06
N ARG A 537 5.89 -35.41 -30.57
CA ARG A 537 5.34 -36.44 -31.46
C ARG A 537 4.25 -37.29 -30.81
N ARG A 538 3.96 -37.14 -29.50
CA ARG A 538 2.82 -37.83 -28.88
C ARG A 538 1.46 -37.18 -29.19
N ASP A 539 1.46 -35.98 -29.76
CA ASP A 539 0.27 -35.36 -30.36
C ASP A 539 0.29 -35.43 -31.91
N ASP A 540 1.33 -36.00 -32.51
CA ASP A 540 1.32 -36.42 -33.93
C ASP A 540 0.79 -37.85 -34.05
N ILE A 541 -0.51 -37.97 -33.78
CA ILE A 541 -1.30 -39.09 -34.26
C ILE A 541 -2.09 -38.57 -35.44
N SER A 542 -1.95 -39.28 -36.55
CA SER A 542 -2.98 -39.68 -37.52
C SER A 542 -4.43 -39.89 -37.00
N LEU A 543 -4.89 -39.18 -35.95
CA LEU A 543 -6.24 -39.20 -35.42
C LEU A 543 -7.10 -38.13 -36.10
N ALA A 544 -8.20 -38.63 -36.66
CA ALA A 544 -9.37 -37.88 -37.09
C ALA A 544 -9.85 -36.89 -36.00
N PRO A 545 -10.56 -35.81 -36.39
CA PRO A 545 -11.11 -34.85 -35.45
C PRO A 545 -11.97 -35.55 -34.39
N PRO A 546 -12.06 -35.01 -33.16
CA PRO A 546 -12.92 -35.57 -32.13
C PRO A 546 -14.34 -35.67 -32.68
N ALA A 547 -14.91 -36.87 -32.62
CA ALA A 547 -16.24 -37.19 -33.17
C ALA A 547 -17.41 -36.50 -32.42
N ASP A 548 -17.13 -35.59 -31.48
CA ASP A 548 -18.13 -34.96 -30.62
C ASP A 548 -18.18 -33.43 -30.71
N THR A 549 -17.55 -32.79 -31.71
CA THR A 549 -18.08 -31.49 -32.16
C THR A 549 -19.38 -31.78 -32.88
N ALA A 550 -20.50 -31.66 -32.15
CA ALA A 550 -21.85 -31.93 -32.62
C ALA A 550 -21.99 -31.63 -34.12
N LEU A 551 -22.09 -32.71 -34.91
CA LEU A 551 -22.81 -32.72 -36.17
C LEU A 551 -24.27 -32.39 -35.82
N ALA A 552 -24.53 -31.12 -35.52
CA ALA A 552 -25.87 -30.59 -35.52
C ALA A 552 -26.38 -30.78 -36.95
N ALA A 553 -27.45 -31.57 -37.06
CA ALA A 553 -28.23 -31.67 -38.27
C ALA A 553 -28.64 -30.26 -38.73
N GLY A 554 -27.91 -29.72 -39.71
CA GLY A 554 -28.03 -28.33 -40.13
C GLY A 554 -26.65 -27.76 -40.44
N GLY A 555 -26.13 -28.09 -41.63
CA GLY A 555 -24.84 -27.63 -42.11
C GLY A 555 -24.67 -26.12 -41.95
N SER A 556 -23.82 -25.73 -41.01
CA SER A 556 -23.24 -24.39 -40.95
C SER A 556 -21.79 -24.56 -40.53
N LEU A 557 -20.91 -24.52 -41.54
CA LEU A 557 -19.50 -24.24 -41.36
C LEU A 557 -19.40 -22.82 -40.80
N ALA A 558 -19.32 -22.68 -39.48
CA ALA A 558 -18.87 -21.44 -38.88
C ALA A 558 -17.46 -21.19 -39.42
N ALA A 559 -17.30 -20.11 -40.18
CA ALA A 559 -16.05 -19.75 -40.83
C ALA A 559 -14.95 -19.54 -39.78
N THR A 560 -14.10 -20.53 -39.59
CA THR A 560 -12.74 -20.29 -39.14
C THR A 560 -12.09 -19.45 -40.25
N ALA A 561 -12.03 -18.13 -40.02
CA ALA A 561 -11.36 -17.20 -40.91
C ALA A 561 -9.85 -17.48 -40.85
N GLY A 562 -9.37 -18.36 -41.71
CA GLY A 562 -7.95 -18.65 -41.89
C GLY A 562 -7.76 -19.69 -42.99
N ASP A 563 -6.97 -19.35 -44.00
CA ASP A 563 -6.60 -20.26 -45.07
C ASP A 563 -5.68 -21.36 -44.50
N ILE A 564 -6.15 -22.60 -44.56
CA ILE A 564 -5.40 -23.79 -44.11
C ILE A 564 -4.23 -24.14 -45.04
N THR A 565 -4.10 -23.48 -46.19
CA THR A 565 -3.03 -23.67 -47.18
C THR A 565 -1.87 -22.69 -47.01
N GLU A 566 -2.00 -21.68 -46.14
CA GLU A 566 -0.90 -20.77 -45.82
C GLU A 566 0.18 -21.47 -44.98
N THR A 567 1.40 -21.57 -45.52
CA THR A 567 2.58 -22.01 -44.79
C THR A 567 2.84 -21.07 -43.62
N ARG A 568 2.55 -21.52 -42.39
CA ARG A 568 2.88 -20.77 -41.18
C ARG A 568 4.35 -21.00 -40.83
N PRO A 569 5.17 -19.96 -40.67
CA PRO A 569 6.51 -20.14 -40.15
C PRO A 569 6.42 -20.75 -38.75
N LEU A 570 7.14 -21.85 -38.53
CA LEU A 570 7.28 -22.47 -37.23
C LEU A 570 8.20 -21.61 -36.37
N ARG A 571 7.79 -21.37 -35.13
CA ARG A 571 8.66 -20.70 -34.15
C ARG A 571 9.78 -21.66 -33.73
N ARG A 572 10.90 -21.13 -33.23
CA ARG A 572 11.97 -21.95 -32.63
C ARG A 572 12.11 -21.62 -31.15
N VAL A 573 12.32 -22.65 -30.35
CA VAL A 573 12.49 -22.51 -28.90
C VAL A 573 13.46 -23.55 -28.36
N ALA A 574 14.33 -23.12 -27.45
CA ALA A 574 15.33 -23.92 -26.78
C ALA A 574 15.19 -23.77 -25.27
N GLY A 575 15.35 -24.88 -24.56
CA GLY A 575 15.42 -24.91 -23.11
C GLY A 575 16.86 -24.83 -22.63
N LEU A 576 17.05 -24.21 -21.47
CA LEU A 576 18.28 -24.24 -20.69
C LEU A 576 17.90 -24.29 -19.20
N GLY A 577 18.61 -25.06 -18.39
CA GLY A 577 18.40 -25.08 -16.94
C GLY A 577 18.66 -23.73 -16.27
N ILE A 578 17.86 -23.37 -15.25
CA ILE A 578 18.08 -22.11 -14.49
C ILE A 578 19.41 -22.14 -13.70
N SER A 579 19.98 -23.33 -13.45
CA SER A 579 21.29 -23.49 -12.81
C SER A 579 22.41 -22.74 -13.53
N HIS A 580 22.37 -22.65 -14.86
CA HIS A 580 23.33 -21.90 -15.67
C HIS A 580 23.38 -20.41 -15.31
N VAL A 581 22.24 -19.83 -14.95
CA VAL A 581 22.19 -18.44 -14.43
C VAL A 581 22.61 -18.40 -12.97
N THR A 582 22.17 -19.40 -12.20
CA THR A 582 22.47 -19.50 -10.77
C THR A 582 23.98 -19.60 -10.52
N SER A 583 24.73 -20.32 -11.35
CA SER A 583 26.20 -20.38 -11.25
C SER A 583 26.90 -19.05 -11.46
N VAL A 584 26.24 -18.08 -12.12
CA VAL A 584 26.81 -16.74 -12.31
C VAL A 584 26.67 -15.90 -11.05
N TYR A 585 25.54 -15.99 -10.32
CA TYR A 585 25.29 -15.12 -9.17
C TYR A 585 25.46 -15.79 -7.80
N ALA A 586 25.33 -17.12 -7.70
CA ALA A 586 25.56 -17.87 -6.49
C ALA A 586 27.05 -18.19 -6.33
N ASP A 587 27.51 -18.28 -5.07
CA ASP A 587 28.90 -18.60 -4.73
C ASP A 587 29.91 -17.77 -5.55
N TYR A 588 29.74 -16.45 -5.47
CA TYR A 588 30.47 -15.49 -6.29
C TYR A 588 31.97 -15.48 -5.97
N VAL A 589 32.78 -15.57 -7.02
CA VAL A 589 34.23 -15.39 -6.99
C VAL A 589 34.57 -14.31 -8.02
N GLU A 590 35.15 -13.21 -7.56
CA GLU A 590 35.39 -12.00 -8.38
C GLU A 590 36.20 -12.29 -9.65
N ASP A 591 37.27 -13.08 -9.52
CA ASP A 591 38.15 -13.45 -10.64
C ASP A 591 37.48 -14.38 -11.69
N GLU A 592 36.32 -14.97 -11.37
CA GLU A 592 35.61 -15.91 -12.26
C GLU A 592 34.37 -15.29 -12.92
N ASP A 593 33.98 -14.06 -12.55
CA ASP A 593 32.72 -13.46 -12.95
C ASP A 593 32.58 -13.32 -14.47
N GLU A 594 33.58 -12.74 -15.14
CA GLU A 594 33.60 -12.60 -16.60
C GLU A 594 33.56 -13.96 -17.31
N ALA A 595 34.29 -14.96 -16.79
CA ALA A 595 34.32 -16.30 -17.36
C ALA A 595 32.96 -17.01 -17.23
N ARG A 596 32.30 -16.88 -16.07
CA ARG A 596 30.96 -17.44 -15.81
C ARG A 596 29.90 -16.78 -16.70
N VAL A 597 29.96 -15.46 -16.89
CA VAL A 597 29.09 -14.74 -17.84
C VAL A 597 29.34 -15.20 -19.27
N ALA A 598 30.59 -15.29 -19.70
CA ALA A 598 30.94 -15.76 -21.04
C ALA A 598 30.42 -17.18 -21.29
N ALA A 599 30.51 -18.08 -20.30
CA ALA A 599 29.98 -19.43 -20.38
C ALA A 599 28.44 -19.47 -20.50
N LEU A 600 27.73 -18.63 -19.74
CA LEU A 600 26.27 -18.49 -19.88
C LEU A 600 25.89 -17.97 -21.26
N MET A 601 26.57 -16.92 -21.75
CA MET A 601 26.30 -16.33 -23.07
C MET A 601 26.64 -17.30 -24.21
N ALA A 602 27.70 -18.10 -24.07
CA ALA A 602 28.01 -19.17 -25.01
C ALA A 602 26.91 -20.24 -25.04
N SER A 603 26.38 -20.62 -23.87
CA SER A 603 25.27 -21.59 -23.78
C SER A 603 23.98 -21.06 -24.41
N ILE A 604 23.64 -19.79 -24.18
CA ILE A 604 22.50 -19.11 -24.85
C ILE A 604 22.74 -19.03 -26.37
N GLY A 605 23.98 -18.77 -26.78
CA GLY A 605 24.40 -18.61 -28.18
C GLY A 605 24.52 -19.92 -28.97
N ALA A 606 24.68 -21.06 -28.31
CA ALA A 606 24.91 -22.35 -28.95
C ALA A 606 23.72 -22.88 -29.75
N PHE A 607 22.50 -22.44 -29.41
CA PHE A 607 21.29 -22.85 -30.12
C PHE A 607 21.10 -22.08 -31.41
N PHE A 608 20.34 -22.65 -32.35
CA PHE A 608 19.87 -21.98 -33.56
C PHE A 608 20.93 -21.48 -34.56
N GLN A 609 22.13 -22.06 -34.53
CA GLN A 609 23.21 -21.76 -35.47
C GLN A 609 22.94 -22.25 -36.89
#